data_AF-A0A523QMF0-F1
#
_entry.id   AF-A0A523QMF0-F1
#
_cell.length_a   1.000
_cell.length_b   1.000
_cell.length_c   1.000
_cell.angle_alpha   90.00
_cell.angle_beta   90.00
_cell.angle_gamma   90.00
#
_symmetry.space_group_name_H-M   'P 1'
#
loop_
_entity.id
_entity.type
_entity.pdbx_description
1 polymer ?
#
loop_
_entity_poly.entity_id
_entity_poly.type
_entity_poly.pdbx_seq_one_letter_code
_entity_poly.pdbx_strand_id
1 'polypeptide(L)'
;SELKESKLDIVVTGNKEGIIMVEGEAAKVEEEVVVKAFQEAHSHIKEIIQMEEEFASQVQRDKKDFPLPEIEEKLRKEIEEYAKAKIESIGADWTKEKKDGYLEKIREEVLTKFQSIYPDMEGDFLLILEDLKKKKMRQLIAQEGKRWDTRKLDEIRSINCEVGILPRVHGSGLFTRGRTQSLAVATLGTSADEQRINGLQREEISKRFMLHYNFPPFSTGEARFMRGPGRREIGHGFLAERALLPVLPPEDSFPYTIRLVSDILESNGSSSMASVCAGSLCLMDAGVPISEPVAGVGIGLVKEGDRTFILTDIQGLEDRFGDMDFKVAGTRSGITALQLDVKISGLSLEILKEALERAKEGRNFILGEMEKTIKSPRDQLSRYAPHIAILDLPQDKIGDVIGPGGRVIKGIIKETGAEVDIDDMEGKVTVSSADDESTKKAVGMIKGIIEDPKVGKVYLGKVKRVTDFGAFVEILPGKEGLVHVSELSDRFVKNASDVVKVGDEISVKVLNIDELGRLNLSKKKAQSTEER
;
A
#
# COMPACT_ATOMS: atom_id res chain seq x y z
N SER A 1 12.80 7.13 -17.87
CA SER A 1 12.42 8.24 -16.98
C SER A 1 13.46 8.36 -15.87
N GLU A 2 14.01 9.54 -15.60
CA GLU A 2 14.97 9.81 -14.50
C GLU A 2 14.40 9.42 -13.13
N LEU A 3 13.07 9.45 -12.97
CA LEU A 3 12.38 9.05 -11.73
C LEU A 3 12.61 7.58 -11.35
N LYS A 4 12.87 6.69 -12.31
CA LYS A 4 13.13 5.25 -12.01
C LYS A 4 14.42 5.04 -11.23
N GLU A 5 15.35 5.99 -11.30
CA GLU A 5 16.63 5.97 -10.57
C GLU A 5 16.59 6.86 -9.32
N SER A 6 15.51 7.64 -9.13
CA SER A 6 15.36 8.54 -8.00
C SER A 6 14.91 7.80 -6.73
N LYS A 7 15.40 8.27 -5.58
CA LYS A 7 14.95 7.83 -4.26
C LYS A 7 13.93 8.78 -3.63
N LEU A 8 13.63 9.89 -4.27
CA LEU A 8 12.75 10.94 -3.78
C LEU A 8 11.97 11.53 -4.96
N ASP A 9 10.64 11.45 -4.89
CA ASP A 9 9.74 12.12 -5.82
C ASP A 9 8.82 13.03 -5.00
N ILE A 10 9.03 14.34 -5.12
CA ILE A 10 8.26 15.34 -4.39
C ILE A 10 7.79 16.43 -5.33
N VAL A 11 6.56 16.87 -5.10
CA VAL A 11 5.98 18.06 -5.71
C VAL A 11 5.89 19.11 -4.63
N VAL A 12 6.49 20.27 -4.86
CA VAL A 12 6.52 21.39 -3.92
C VAL A 12 5.90 22.60 -4.59
N THR A 13 5.01 23.28 -3.88
CA THR A 13 4.47 24.58 -4.29
C THR A 13 4.74 25.61 -3.21
N GLY A 14 4.88 26.87 -3.60
CA GLY A 14 5.26 27.94 -2.68
C GLY A 14 5.04 29.31 -3.27
N ASN A 15 5.32 30.32 -2.47
CA ASN A 15 5.40 31.71 -2.88
C ASN A 15 6.81 32.24 -2.60
N LYS A 16 7.02 33.55 -2.81
CA LYS A 16 8.32 34.20 -2.57
C LYS A 16 8.84 34.03 -1.14
N GLU A 17 7.93 33.92 -0.17
CA GLU A 17 8.24 33.88 1.26
C GLU A 17 8.53 32.47 1.75
N GLY A 18 7.86 31.45 1.21
CA GLY A 18 8.04 30.06 1.68
C GLY A 18 7.25 29.01 0.90
N ILE A 19 7.39 27.77 1.37
CA ILE A 19 6.66 26.61 0.87
C ILE A 19 5.23 26.64 1.41
N ILE A 20 4.26 26.28 0.57
CA ILE A 20 2.82 26.25 0.88
C ILE A 20 2.30 24.82 0.92
N MET A 21 2.65 24.00 -0.06
CA MET A 21 2.22 22.59 -0.11
C MET A 21 3.36 21.70 -0.57
N VAL A 22 3.43 20.50 0.01
CA VAL A 22 4.29 19.41 -0.46
C VAL A 22 3.46 18.14 -0.55
N GLU A 23 3.65 17.38 -1.62
CA GLU A 23 3.16 16.01 -1.76
C GLU A 23 4.32 15.16 -2.26
N GLY A 24 4.63 14.05 -1.60
CA GLY A 24 5.82 13.29 -1.96
C GLY A 24 5.89 11.85 -1.47
N GLU A 25 6.64 11.05 -2.21
CA GLU A 25 7.03 9.69 -1.90
C GLU A 25 8.55 9.54 -1.90
N ALA A 26 9.06 8.57 -1.15
CA ALA A 26 10.49 8.38 -0.98
C ALA A 26 10.86 6.93 -0.70
N ALA A 27 12.04 6.52 -1.17
CA ALA A 27 12.61 5.20 -0.93
C ALA A 27 13.44 5.18 0.37
N LYS A 28 12.78 5.41 1.51
CA LYS A 28 13.40 5.43 2.86
C LYS A 28 14.56 6.43 2.96
N VAL A 29 14.28 7.70 2.68
CA VAL A 29 15.29 8.78 2.74
C VAL A 29 15.38 9.41 4.12
N GLU A 30 16.54 9.92 4.48
CA GLU A 30 16.74 10.64 5.75
C GLU A 30 16.09 12.02 5.73
N GLU A 31 15.70 12.52 6.91
CA GLU A 31 15.08 13.84 7.08
C GLU A 31 15.95 14.97 6.48
N GLU A 32 17.28 14.88 6.58
CA GLU A 32 18.19 15.88 6.03
C GLU A 32 18.14 16.00 4.50
N VAL A 33 17.89 14.89 3.80
CA VAL A 33 17.75 14.88 2.34
C VAL A 33 16.48 15.62 1.94
N VAL A 34 15.39 15.42 2.68
CA VAL A 34 14.11 16.12 2.45
C VAL A 34 14.27 17.63 2.69
N VAL A 35 14.98 18.04 3.75
CA VAL A 35 15.25 19.47 4.01
C VAL A 35 16.05 20.11 2.87
N LYS A 36 17.07 19.44 2.34
CA LYS A 36 17.84 19.91 1.18
C LYS A 36 16.95 20.04 -0.05
N ALA A 37 16.09 19.06 -0.29
CA ALA A 37 15.14 19.10 -1.40
C ALA A 37 14.14 20.26 -1.28
N PHE A 38 13.68 20.58 -0.07
CA PHE A 38 12.83 21.77 0.18
C PHE A 38 13.56 23.07 -0.13
N GLN A 39 14.83 23.18 0.26
CA GLN A 39 15.65 24.35 -0.02
C GLN A 39 15.85 24.56 -1.53
N GLU A 40 16.20 23.49 -2.25
CA GLU A 40 16.41 23.52 -3.69
C GLU A 40 15.12 23.83 -4.45
N ALA A 41 14.01 23.16 -4.08
CA ALA A 41 12.71 23.42 -4.66
C ALA A 41 12.26 24.88 -4.45
N HIS A 42 12.44 25.46 -3.25
CA HIS A 42 12.08 26.86 -3.01
C HIS A 42 12.91 27.85 -3.83
N SER A 43 14.17 27.53 -4.10
CA SER A 43 15.02 28.34 -4.99
C SER A 43 14.44 28.39 -6.40
N HIS A 44 14.10 27.23 -6.97
CA HIS A 44 13.49 27.17 -8.31
C HIS A 44 12.08 27.75 -8.36
N ILE A 45 11.29 27.61 -7.31
CA ILE A 45 9.97 28.26 -7.21
C ILE A 45 10.11 29.78 -7.33
N LYS A 46 11.14 30.40 -6.71
CA LYS A 46 11.38 31.85 -6.85
C LYS A 46 11.74 32.25 -8.27
N GLU A 47 12.50 31.44 -8.98
CA GLU A 47 12.81 31.66 -10.40
C GLU A 47 11.55 31.58 -11.26
N ILE A 48 10.67 30.59 -11.00
CA ILE A 48 9.38 30.45 -11.69
C ILE A 48 8.48 31.66 -11.44
N ILE A 49 8.34 32.08 -10.18
CA ILE A 49 7.54 33.26 -9.81
C ILE A 49 8.08 34.51 -10.50
N GLN A 50 9.40 34.68 -10.58
CA GLN A 50 10.01 35.81 -11.28
C GLN A 50 9.60 35.83 -12.76
N MET A 51 9.60 34.68 -13.43
CA MET A 51 9.12 34.56 -14.81
C MET A 51 7.62 34.88 -14.94
N GLU A 52 6.79 34.41 -14.00
CA GLU A 52 5.35 34.70 -13.97
C GLU A 52 5.07 36.20 -13.79
N GLU A 53 5.82 36.87 -12.92
CA GLU A 53 5.70 38.32 -12.70
C GLU A 53 6.17 39.14 -13.90
N GLU A 54 7.27 38.73 -14.52
CA GLU A 54 7.75 39.34 -15.77
C GLU A 54 6.71 39.20 -16.89
N PHE A 55 6.11 38.03 -17.04
CA PHE A 55 5.01 37.82 -17.99
C PHE A 55 3.78 38.67 -17.63
N ALA A 56 3.34 38.67 -16.37
CA ALA A 56 2.20 39.44 -15.91
C ALA A 56 2.38 40.95 -16.17
N SER A 57 3.61 41.47 -16.04
CA SER A 57 3.94 42.87 -16.31
C SER A 57 3.74 43.28 -17.77
N GLN A 58 3.85 42.33 -18.71
CA GLN A 58 3.67 42.56 -20.14
C GLN A 58 2.20 42.56 -20.57
N VAL A 59 1.34 41.84 -19.83
CA VAL A 59 -0.08 41.65 -20.21
C VAL A 59 -0.99 42.76 -19.65
N GLN A 60 -0.53 43.55 -18.68
CA GLN A 60 -1.20 44.76 -18.13
C GLN A 60 -2.71 44.63 -17.90
N ARG A 61 -3.16 43.56 -17.24
CA ARG A 61 -4.57 43.41 -16.85
C ARG A 61 -4.86 44.13 -15.54
N ASP A 62 -5.92 44.92 -15.53
CA ASP A 62 -6.42 45.54 -14.30
C ASP A 62 -6.90 44.47 -13.32
N LYS A 63 -6.48 44.59 -12.04
CA LYS A 63 -7.01 43.75 -10.97
C LYS A 63 -8.47 44.12 -10.75
N LYS A 64 -9.35 43.11 -10.77
CA LYS A 64 -10.75 43.30 -10.39
C LYS A 64 -10.85 43.58 -8.89
N ASP A 65 -11.63 44.58 -8.54
CA ASP A 65 -12.06 44.78 -7.17
C ASP A 65 -13.05 43.68 -6.77
N PHE A 66 -12.83 43.06 -5.62
CA PHE A 66 -13.66 41.97 -5.10
C PHE A 66 -13.88 42.21 -3.59
N PRO A 67 -15.03 42.78 -3.19
CA PRO A 67 -15.31 43.01 -1.78
C PRO A 67 -15.47 41.67 -1.06
N LEU A 68 -14.80 41.52 0.08
CA LEU A 68 -14.95 40.33 0.91
C LEU A 68 -16.24 40.44 1.75
N PRO A 69 -16.92 39.31 2.03
CA PRO A 69 -18.02 39.30 2.99
C PRO A 69 -17.52 39.71 4.37
N GLU A 70 -18.13 40.74 4.96
CA GLU A 70 -17.81 41.20 6.31
C GLU A 70 -19.01 40.99 7.23
N ILE A 71 -18.73 40.53 8.45
CA ILE A 71 -19.74 40.45 9.51
C ILE A 71 -19.99 41.85 10.04
N GLU A 72 -21.26 42.22 10.25
CA GLU A 72 -21.63 43.53 10.79
C GLU A 72 -20.89 43.80 12.11
N GLU A 73 -20.13 44.90 12.17
CA GLU A 73 -19.27 45.23 13.31
C GLU A 73 -20.03 45.35 14.63
N LYS A 74 -21.27 45.86 14.58
CA LYS A 74 -22.14 45.95 15.75
C LYS A 74 -22.51 44.55 16.27
N LEU A 75 -22.93 43.65 15.38
CA LEU A 75 -23.23 42.25 15.72
C LEU A 75 -22.02 41.56 16.35
N ARG A 76 -20.84 41.72 15.74
CA ARG A 76 -19.59 41.14 16.26
C ARG A 76 -19.32 41.59 17.70
N LYS A 77 -19.41 42.89 17.97
CA LYS A 77 -19.18 43.43 19.31
C LYS A 77 -20.16 42.89 20.34
N GLU A 78 -21.46 42.88 20.05
CA GLU A 78 -22.47 42.42 21.00
C GLU A 78 -22.31 40.94 21.36
N ILE A 79 -21.95 40.09 20.39
CA ILE A 79 -21.68 38.66 20.63
C ILE A 79 -20.37 38.47 21.40
N GLU A 80 -19.30 39.17 21.01
CA GLU A 80 -18.01 39.08 21.71
C GLU A 80 -18.15 39.55 23.17
N GLU A 81 -18.83 40.66 23.45
CA GLU A 81 -19.09 41.14 24.81
C GLU A 81 -19.82 40.10 25.67
N TYR A 82 -20.73 39.33 25.08
CA TYR A 82 -21.49 38.29 25.79
C TYR A 82 -20.70 37.00 26.01
N ALA A 83 -19.99 36.53 24.97
CA ALA A 83 -19.40 35.19 24.96
C ALA A 83 -17.92 35.16 25.36
N LYS A 84 -17.15 36.24 25.15
CA LYS A 84 -15.70 36.25 25.31
C LYS A 84 -15.26 35.88 26.71
N ALA A 85 -15.78 36.55 27.74
CA ALA A 85 -15.40 36.27 29.13
C ALA A 85 -15.75 34.82 29.55
N LYS A 86 -16.87 34.28 29.04
CA LYS A 86 -17.27 32.89 29.27
C LYS A 86 -16.26 31.93 28.63
N ILE A 87 -15.92 32.13 27.37
CA ILE A 87 -14.95 31.28 26.66
C ILE A 87 -13.55 31.40 27.26
N GLU A 88 -13.13 32.61 27.67
CA GLU A 88 -11.84 32.84 28.35
C GLU A 88 -11.74 32.12 29.69
N SER A 89 -12.86 31.89 30.38
CA SER A 89 -12.90 31.14 31.64
C SER A 89 -12.62 29.64 31.49
N ILE A 90 -12.57 29.11 30.26
CA ILE A 90 -12.22 27.71 30.02
C ILE A 90 -10.78 27.45 30.53
N GLY A 91 -10.65 26.61 31.55
CA GLY A 91 -9.36 26.24 32.12
C GLY A 91 -8.57 25.26 31.25
N ALA A 92 -7.23 25.34 31.29
CA ALA A 92 -6.39 24.37 30.58
C ALA A 92 -6.54 22.93 31.10
N ASP A 93 -6.83 22.79 32.39
CA ASP A 93 -7.01 21.53 33.12
C ASP A 93 -8.36 20.84 32.82
N TRP A 94 -9.29 21.54 32.17
CA TRP A 94 -10.58 20.94 31.81
C TRP A 94 -10.40 19.87 30.73
N THR A 95 -11.10 18.75 30.89
CA THR A 95 -11.15 17.69 29.88
C THR A 95 -11.81 18.21 28.60
N LYS A 96 -11.51 17.56 27.46
CA LYS A 96 -12.10 17.92 26.17
C LYS A 96 -13.63 17.94 26.23
N GLU A 97 -14.23 16.92 26.83
CA GLU A 97 -15.69 16.76 26.94
C GLU A 97 -16.32 17.92 27.73
N LYS A 98 -15.64 18.36 28.80
CA LYS A 98 -16.08 19.50 29.61
C LYS A 98 -15.98 20.81 28.81
N LYS A 99 -14.91 21.01 28.04
CA LYS A 99 -14.72 22.19 27.18
C LYS A 99 -15.78 22.24 26.07
N ASP A 100 -15.96 21.13 25.35
CA ASP A 100 -16.90 21.04 24.24
C ASP A 100 -18.36 21.18 24.72
N GLY A 101 -18.73 20.53 25.84
CA GLY A 101 -20.06 20.67 26.43
C GLY A 101 -20.35 22.07 26.98
N TYR A 102 -19.33 22.78 27.47
CA TYR A 102 -19.48 24.18 27.90
C TYR A 102 -19.65 25.14 26.72
N LEU A 103 -18.91 24.92 25.63
CA LEU A 103 -19.07 25.70 24.40
C LEU A 103 -20.44 25.50 23.75
N GLU A 104 -20.99 24.29 23.77
CA GLU A 104 -22.33 24.04 23.22
C GLU A 104 -23.41 24.81 24.01
N LYS A 105 -23.28 24.89 25.33
CA LYS A 105 -24.17 25.73 26.15
C LYS A 105 -24.07 27.21 25.79
N ILE A 106 -22.86 27.73 25.60
CA ILE A 106 -22.66 29.12 25.17
C ILE A 106 -23.28 29.35 23.79
N ARG A 107 -23.15 28.38 22.88
CA ARG A 107 -23.77 28.42 21.55
C ARG A 107 -25.29 28.51 21.65
N GLU A 108 -25.94 27.63 22.41
CA GLU A 108 -27.39 27.66 22.63
C GLU A 108 -27.86 28.99 23.25
N GLU A 109 -27.11 29.53 24.22
CA GLU A 109 -27.40 30.82 24.85
C GLU A 109 -27.31 31.99 23.85
N VAL A 110 -26.27 31.99 23.00
CA VAL A 110 -26.08 33.03 21.96
C VAL A 110 -27.18 32.94 20.92
N LEU A 111 -27.50 31.75 20.42
CA LEU A 111 -28.60 31.55 19.47
C LEU A 111 -29.92 32.06 20.06
N THR A 112 -30.26 31.63 21.26
CA THR A 112 -31.51 32.01 21.94
C THR A 112 -31.61 33.53 22.13
N LYS A 113 -30.51 34.19 22.51
CA LYS A 113 -30.50 35.63 22.81
C LYS A 113 -30.54 36.48 21.55
N PHE A 114 -29.71 36.17 20.56
CA PHE A 114 -29.45 37.06 19.43
C PHE A 114 -30.30 36.78 18.19
N GLN A 115 -30.88 35.57 18.05
CA GLN A 115 -31.73 35.23 16.90
C GLN A 115 -32.99 36.10 16.80
N SER A 116 -33.51 36.58 17.93
CA SER A 116 -34.64 37.53 17.95
C SER A 116 -34.25 38.97 17.56
N ILE A 117 -32.99 39.33 17.74
CA ILE A 117 -32.45 40.68 17.46
C ILE A 117 -31.95 40.76 16.02
N TYR A 118 -31.35 39.68 15.55
CA TYR A 118 -30.67 39.55 14.27
C TYR A 118 -31.19 38.30 13.53
N PRO A 119 -32.39 38.36 12.94
CA PRO A 119 -32.93 37.24 12.18
C PRO A 119 -32.03 36.93 10.97
N ASP A 120 -31.97 35.64 10.59
CA ASP A 120 -31.22 35.14 9.43
C ASP A 120 -29.69 35.29 9.44
N MET A 121 -29.10 35.74 10.57
CA MET A 121 -27.63 35.87 10.74
C MET A 121 -27.01 34.75 11.60
N GLU A 122 -27.66 33.60 11.71
CA GLU A 122 -27.17 32.46 12.51
C GLU A 122 -25.74 32.03 12.11
N GLY A 123 -25.45 32.03 10.80
CA GLY A 123 -24.12 31.71 10.29
C GLY A 123 -23.03 32.61 10.87
N ASP A 124 -23.28 33.92 10.96
CA ASP A 124 -22.33 34.89 11.50
C ASP A 124 -22.11 34.68 13.00
N PHE A 125 -23.15 34.30 13.75
CA PHE A 125 -23.02 33.99 15.18
C PHE A 125 -22.07 32.81 15.39
N LEU A 126 -22.25 31.75 14.58
CA LEU A 126 -21.43 30.55 14.65
C LEU A 126 -19.98 30.84 14.25
N LEU A 127 -19.75 31.68 13.24
CA LEU A 127 -18.42 32.13 12.85
C LEU A 127 -17.72 32.92 13.98
N ILE A 128 -18.42 33.85 14.64
CA ILE A 128 -17.85 34.60 15.77
C ILE A 128 -17.50 33.67 16.93
N LEU A 129 -18.38 32.72 17.27
CA LEU A 129 -18.10 31.73 18.32
C LEU A 129 -16.91 30.83 17.95
N GLU A 130 -16.78 30.47 16.68
CA GLU A 130 -15.66 29.70 16.16
C GLU A 130 -14.34 30.49 16.27
N ASP A 131 -14.33 31.78 15.92
CA ASP A 131 -13.18 32.67 16.09
C ASP A 131 -12.75 32.76 17.55
N LEU A 132 -13.70 32.90 18.48
CA LEU A 132 -13.42 32.92 19.92
C LEU A 132 -12.86 31.58 20.41
N LYS A 133 -13.40 30.46 19.93
CA LYS A 133 -12.88 29.11 20.22
C LYS A 133 -11.44 28.96 19.71
N LYS A 134 -11.16 29.40 18.48
CA LYS A 134 -9.81 29.39 17.89
C LYS A 134 -8.83 30.19 18.74
N LYS A 135 -9.19 31.44 19.09
CA LYS A 135 -8.36 32.31 19.95
C LYS A 135 -8.06 31.64 21.29
N LYS A 136 -9.07 31.06 21.95
CA LYS A 136 -8.89 30.38 23.24
C LYS A 136 -7.99 29.15 23.13
N MET A 137 -8.18 28.30 22.11
CA MET A 137 -7.32 27.12 21.91
C MET A 137 -5.86 27.53 21.74
N ARG A 138 -5.59 28.54 20.90
CA ARG A 138 -4.23 29.04 20.63
C ARG A 138 -3.63 29.70 21.88
N GLN A 139 -4.44 30.40 22.67
CA GLN A 139 -4.03 30.96 23.95
C GLN A 139 -3.56 29.87 24.94
N LEU A 140 -4.32 28.77 25.09
CA LEU A 140 -3.95 27.66 25.97
C LEU A 140 -2.59 27.05 25.56
N ILE A 141 -2.36 26.91 24.26
CA ILE A 141 -1.08 26.40 23.73
C ILE A 141 0.05 27.40 24.03
N ALA A 142 -0.15 28.68 23.74
CA ALA A 142 0.91 29.68 23.78
C ALA A 142 1.25 30.21 25.18
N GLN A 143 0.30 30.16 26.12
CA GLN A 143 0.46 30.68 27.49
C GLN A 143 0.65 29.56 28.51
N GLU A 144 -0.08 28.45 28.37
CA GLU A 144 -0.10 27.38 29.37
C GLU A 144 0.64 26.11 28.89
N GLY A 145 1.05 26.05 27.62
CA GLY A 145 1.71 24.87 27.04
C GLY A 145 0.79 23.64 26.99
N LYS A 146 -0.53 23.87 26.98
CA LYS A 146 -1.55 22.84 27.10
C LYS A 146 -2.46 22.82 25.88
N ARG A 147 -2.71 21.63 25.36
CA ARG A 147 -3.60 21.40 24.21
C ARG A 147 -5.05 21.37 24.64
N TRP A 148 -5.96 21.36 23.65
CA TRP A 148 -7.41 21.33 23.92
C TRP A 148 -7.82 20.11 24.77
N ASP A 149 -7.14 18.99 24.60
CA ASP A 149 -7.34 17.74 25.34
C ASP A 149 -6.36 17.56 26.52
N THR A 150 -5.72 18.63 27.00
CA THR A 150 -4.81 18.68 28.18
C THR A 150 -3.41 18.07 27.99
N ARG A 151 -3.13 17.47 26.84
CA ARG A 151 -1.81 16.93 26.50
C ARG A 151 -0.75 18.02 26.40
N LYS A 152 0.52 17.60 26.56
CA LYS A 152 1.68 18.41 26.15
C LYS A 152 1.80 18.48 24.62
N LEU A 153 2.63 19.38 24.13
CA LEU A 153 2.79 19.64 22.69
C LEU A 153 3.33 18.42 21.93
N ASP A 154 4.24 17.66 22.54
CA ASP A 154 4.93 16.49 21.98
C ASP A 154 4.26 15.14 22.32
N GLU A 155 3.21 15.15 23.14
CA GLU A 155 2.56 13.95 23.64
C GLU A 155 1.62 13.32 22.61
N ILE A 156 1.83 12.04 22.30
CA ILE A 156 1.01 11.24 21.38
C ILE A 156 -0.16 10.60 22.14
N ARG A 157 -1.34 10.50 21.50
CA ARG A 157 -2.51 9.83 22.09
C ARG A 157 -2.23 8.35 22.36
N SER A 158 -3.01 7.74 23.25
CA SER A 158 -2.94 6.30 23.50
C SER A 158 -3.12 5.51 22.20
N ILE A 159 -2.31 4.46 22.01
CA ILE A 159 -2.33 3.59 20.85
C ILE A 159 -2.74 2.18 21.29
N ASN A 160 -3.66 1.58 20.54
CA ASN A 160 -4.00 0.16 20.64
C ASN A 160 -3.96 -0.45 19.23
N CYS A 161 -3.37 -1.63 19.12
CA CYS A 161 -3.14 -2.32 17.86
C CYS A 161 -3.62 -3.77 18.01
N GLU A 162 -4.33 -4.28 17.00
CA GLU A 162 -4.75 -5.68 16.94
C GLU A 162 -4.56 -6.21 15.51
N VAL A 163 -4.31 -7.51 15.38
CA VAL A 163 -4.14 -8.21 14.09
C VAL A 163 -4.93 -9.50 14.07
N GLY A 164 -5.28 -10.01 12.89
CA GLY A 164 -6.00 -11.28 12.74
C GLY A 164 -7.41 -11.27 13.34
N ILE A 165 -8.06 -10.11 13.40
CA ILE A 165 -9.38 -9.90 14.02
C ILE A 165 -10.54 -10.41 13.15
N LEU A 166 -10.33 -10.55 11.83
CA LEU A 166 -11.34 -11.05 10.90
C LEU A 166 -11.00 -12.49 10.47
N PRO A 167 -11.97 -13.43 10.51
CA PRO A 167 -11.66 -14.86 10.46
C PRO A 167 -11.28 -15.41 9.06
N ARG A 168 -11.64 -14.72 7.98
CA ARG A 168 -11.52 -15.24 6.61
C ARG A 168 -10.65 -14.42 5.67
N VAL A 169 -10.27 -13.20 6.07
CA VAL A 169 -9.45 -12.33 5.24
C VAL A 169 -8.01 -12.84 5.21
N HIS A 170 -7.20 -12.39 4.23
CA HIS A 170 -5.82 -12.86 4.15
C HIS A 170 -4.96 -12.22 5.24
N GLY A 171 -5.22 -10.96 5.57
CA GLY A 171 -4.75 -10.33 6.80
C GLY A 171 -5.68 -9.21 7.24
N SER A 172 -5.60 -8.86 8.52
CA SER A 172 -6.32 -7.72 9.10
C SER A 172 -5.46 -7.00 10.13
N GLY A 173 -5.59 -5.68 10.17
CA GLY A 173 -4.93 -4.82 11.17
C GLY A 173 -5.90 -3.75 11.64
N LEU A 174 -6.17 -3.70 12.96
CA LEU A 174 -6.92 -2.62 13.59
C LEU A 174 -5.93 -1.72 14.32
N PHE A 175 -5.84 -0.46 13.90
CA PHE A 175 -5.03 0.54 14.55
C PHE A 175 -5.92 1.63 15.14
N THR A 176 -5.81 1.85 16.44
CA THR A 176 -6.52 2.90 17.16
C THR A 176 -5.53 3.85 17.82
N ARG A 177 -5.62 5.14 17.53
CA ARG A 177 -4.85 6.20 18.20
C ARG A 177 -5.79 7.27 18.74
N GLY A 178 -6.00 7.26 20.06
CA GLY A 178 -7.03 8.04 20.73
C GLY A 178 -8.42 7.76 20.14
N ARG A 179 -8.99 8.73 19.43
CA ARG A 179 -10.32 8.64 18.76
C ARG A 179 -10.21 8.62 17.23
N THR A 180 -9.12 8.05 16.72
CA THR A 180 -8.92 7.77 15.31
C THR A 180 -8.66 6.28 15.17
N GLN A 181 -9.53 5.56 14.48
CA GLN A 181 -9.47 4.11 14.33
C GLN A 181 -9.57 3.74 12.86
N SER A 182 -8.63 2.92 12.40
CA SER A 182 -8.57 2.40 11.04
C SER A 182 -8.53 0.88 11.08
N LEU A 183 -9.45 0.25 10.35
CA LEU A 183 -9.46 -1.18 10.09
C LEU A 183 -8.91 -1.41 8.67
N ALA A 184 -7.73 -2.00 8.59
CA ALA A 184 -7.16 -2.44 7.33
C ALA A 184 -7.42 -3.93 7.10
N VAL A 185 -7.73 -4.28 5.85
CA VAL A 185 -7.93 -5.64 5.37
C VAL A 185 -7.09 -5.86 4.12
N ALA A 186 -6.31 -6.94 4.11
CA ALA A 186 -5.48 -7.36 2.99
C ALA A 186 -6.15 -8.50 2.23
N THR A 187 -6.16 -8.36 0.92
CA THR A 187 -6.50 -9.41 -0.04
C THR A 187 -5.32 -9.60 -0.98
N LEU A 188 -4.96 -10.86 -1.19
CA LEU A 188 -3.88 -11.29 -2.07
C LEU A 188 -4.53 -11.96 -3.28
N GLY A 189 -4.12 -11.55 -4.48
CA GLY A 189 -4.66 -12.01 -5.75
C GLY A 189 -3.56 -12.38 -6.73
N THR A 190 -3.96 -12.76 -7.94
CA THR A 190 -3.06 -13.12 -9.04
C THR A 190 -2.81 -11.93 -9.97
N SER A 191 -2.02 -12.10 -11.04
CA SER A 191 -1.81 -11.07 -12.08
C SER A 191 -3.14 -10.62 -12.74
N ALA A 192 -4.16 -11.47 -12.75
CA ALA A 192 -5.48 -11.14 -13.27
C ALA A 192 -6.23 -10.08 -12.43
N ASP A 193 -5.89 -9.97 -11.15
CA ASP A 193 -6.49 -9.00 -10.22
C ASP A 193 -5.83 -7.62 -10.25
N GLU A 194 -4.77 -7.44 -11.04
CA GLU A 194 -4.10 -6.15 -11.17
C GLU A 194 -5.02 -5.10 -11.79
N GLN A 195 -4.96 -3.88 -11.24
CA GLN A 195 -5.71 -2.78 -11.80
C GLN A 195 -5.00 -2.28 -13.06
N ARG A 196 -5.64 -2.47 -14.22
CA ARG A 196 -5.19 -1.86 -15.48
C ARG A 196 -5.41 -0.35 -15.44
N ILE A 197 -4.37 0.40 -15.74
CA ILE A 197 -4.40 1.86 -15.80
C ILE A 197 -4.45 2.28 -17.28
N ASN A 198 -5.54 2.92 -17.67
CA ASN A 198 -5.67 3.54 -18.99
C ASN A 198 -5.46 5.06 -18.87
N GLY A 199 -4.20 5.48 -18.75
CA GLY A 199 -3.78 6.87 -18.57
C GLY A 199 -2.99 7.42 -19.77
N LEU A 200 -2.54 8.67 -19.65
CA LEU A 200 -1.63 9.29 -20.63
C LEU A 200 -0.19 8.76 -20.51
N GLN A 201 0.20 8.30 -19.31
CA GLN A 201 1.50 7.70 -19.05
C GLN A 201 1.54 6.29 -19.65
N ARG A 202 2.51 6.05 -20.55
CA ARG A 202 2.68 4.77 -21.23
C ARG A 202 3.45 3.73 -20.41
N GLU A 203 4.14 4.16 -19.35
CA GLU A 203 5.03 3.30 -18.56
C GLU A 203 4.32 2.53 -17.44
N GLU A 204 3.20 3.05 -16.92
CA GLU A 204 2.39 2.41 -15.88
C GLU A 204 1.04 1.98 -16.46
N ILE A 205 0.99 0.74 -16.94
CA ILE A 205 -0.21 0.16 -17.56
C ILE A 205 -1.00 -0.76 -16.61
N SER A 206 -0.37 -1.19 -15.51
CA SER A 206 -1.00 -1.98 -14.46
C SER A 206 -0.47 -1.59 -13.07
N LYS A 207 -1.22 -1.99 -12.05
CA LYS A 207 -0.93 -1.69 -10.65
C LYS A 207 -1.14 -2.93 -9.78
N ARG A 208 -0.02 -3.49 -9.32
CA ARG A 208 0.05 -4.67 -8.44
C ARG A 208 -0.34 -4.38 -7.00
N PHE A 209 -0.05 -3.18 -6.50
CA PHE A 209 -0.40 -2.77 -5.13
C PHE A 209 -1.46 -1.67 -5.15
N MET A 210 -2.59 -1.91 -4.49
CA MET A 210 -3.71 -0.98 -4.43
C MET A 210 -4.09 -0.71 -2.98
N LEU A 211 -4.26 0.56 -2.61
CA LEU A 211 -4.86 0.94 -1.34
C LEU A 211 -6.14 1.73 -1.56
N HIS A 212 -7.26 1.16 -1.11
CA HIS A 212 -8.55 1.82 -1.09
C HIS A 212 -8.85 2.32 0.32
N TYR A 213 -9.11 3.61 0.45
CA TYR A 213 -9.43 4.27 1.70
C TYR A 213 -10.90 4.67 1.69
N ASN A 214 -11.64 4.31 2.75
CA ASN A 214 -13.05 4.63 2.92
C ASN A 214 -13.24 5.45 4.20
N PHE A 215 -14.04 6.51 4.10
CA PHE A 215 -14.37 7.38 5.23
C PHE A 215 -15.89 7.45 5.44
N PRO A 216 -16.49 6.41 6.04
CA PRO A 216 -17.93 6.39 6.24
C PRO A 216 -18.39 7.51 7.19
N PRO A 217 -19.59 8.10 7.00
CA PRO A 217 -20.07 9.24 7.79
C PRO A 217 -20.14 8.98 9.30
N PHE A 218 -20.41 7.72 9.70
CA PHE A 218 -20.47 7.35 11.11
C PHE A 218 -19.13 7.52 11.82
N SER A 219 -18.01 7.54 11.10
CA SER A 219 -16.66 7.72 11.68
C SER A 219 -16.48 9.06 12.39
N THR A 220 -17.27 10.07 12.03
CA THR A 220 -17.34 11.38 12.69
C THR A 220 -18.67 11.59 13.42
N GLY A 221 -19.48 10.54 13.58
CA GLY A 221 -20.81 10.61 14.20
C GLY A 221 -21.87 11.30 13.35
N GLU A 222 -21.66 11.41 12.04
CA GLU A 222 -22.60 12.07 11.12
C GLU A 222 -23.43 11.06 10.33
N ALA A 223 -24.60 11.49 9.85
CA ALA A 223 -25.44 10.73 8.92
C ALA A 223 -25.40 11.38 7.53
N ARG A 224 -24.87 10.67 6.53
CA ARG A 224 -24.87 11.10 5.12
C ARG A 224 -25.09 9.89 4.19
N PHE A 225 -25.47 10.15 2.95
CA PHE A 225 -25.60 9.11 1.94
C PHE A 225 -24.23 8.49 1.62
N MET A 226 -24.15 7.16 1.62
CA MET A 226 -23.00 6.43 1.10
C MET A 226 -23.01 6.50 -0.43
N ARG A 227 -22.04 7.18 -1.01
CA ARG A 227 -21.79 7.23 -2.46
C ARG A 227 -20.41 6.63 -2.75
N GLY A 228 -19.97 6.68 -4.01
CA GLY A 228 -18.58 6.36 -4.34
C GLY A 228 -17.58 7.30 -3.68
N PRO A 229 -16.28 6.94 -3.64
CA PRO A 229 -15.27 7.68 -2.93
C PRO A 229 -15.08 9.10 -3.50
N GLY A 230 -15.00 10.08 -2.62
CA GLY A 230 -14.69 11.47 -2.96
C GLY A 230 -13.19 11.71 -3.17
N ARG A 231 -12.85 12.93 -3.61
CA ARG A 231 -11.44 13.32 -3.87
C ARG A 231 -10.53 13.16 -2.64
N ARG A 232 -11.03 13.49 -1.44
CA ARG A 232 -10.25 13.37 -0.20
C ARG A 232 -9.96 11.92 0.16
N GLU A 233 -10.92 11.03 -0.04
CA GLU A 233 -10.74 9.59 0.21
C GLU A 233 -9.70 9.01 -0.75
N ILE A 234 -9.77 9.38 -2.03
CA ILE A 234 -8.77 8.99 -3.03
C ILE A 234 -7.39 9.55 -2.66
N GLY A 235 -7.28 10.84 -2.31
CA GLY A 235 -6.01 11.46 -1.93
C GLY A 235 -5.39 10.86 -0.67
N HIS A 236 -6.19 10.60 0.36
CA HIS A 236 -5.72 9.91 1.56
C HIS A 236 -5.29 8.46 1.29
N GLY A 237 -6.03 7.75 0.43
CA GLY A 237 -5.67 6.41 -0.02
C GLY A 237 -4.33 6.41 -0.76
N PHE A 238 -4.15 7.35 -1.67
CA PHE A 238 -2.91 7.51 -2.42
C PHE A 238 -1.71 7.84 -1.53
N LEU A 239 -1.86 8.77 -0.58
CA LEU A 239 -0.81 9.07 0.41
C LEU A 239 -0.41 7.82 1.22
N ALA A 240 -1.40 7.05 1.67
CA ALA A 240 -1.13 5.83 2.44
C ALA A 240 -0.50 4.72 1.59
N GLU A 241 -0.89 4.62 0.32
CA GLU A 241 -0.32 3.69 -0.64
C GLU A 241 1.15 4.00 -0.88
N ARG A 242 1.46 5.27 -1.19
CA ARG A 242 2.82 5.78 -1.38
C ARG A 242 3.70 5.56 -0.16
N ALA A 243 3.14 5.64 1.04
CA ALA A 243 3.88 5.38 2.27
C ALA A 243 4.29 3.91 2.44
N LEU A 244 3.48 2.97 1.93
CA LEU A 244 3.68 1.53 2.09
C LEU A 244 4.43 0.88 0.92
N LEU A 245 4.29 1.44 -0.28
CA LEU A 245 4.92 0.92 -1.50
C LEU A 245 6.44 0.68 -1.37
N PRO A 246 7.25 1.58 -0.74
CA PRO A 246 8.70 1.42 -0.66
C PRO A 246 9.20 0.27 0.22
N VAL A 247 8.33 -0.34 1.03
CA VAL A 247 8.68 -1.51 1.87
C VAL A 247 8.15 -2.82 1.31
N LEU A 248 7.39 -2.78 0.21
CA LEU A 248 6.85 -4.00 -0.40
C LEU A 248 7.96 -4.83 -1.05
N PRO A 249 7.82 -6.17 -1.03
CA PRO A 249 8.74 -7.05 -1.73
C PRO A 249 8.64 -6.89 -3.26
N PRO A 250 9.77 -7.05 -3.98
CA PRO A 250 9.77 -7.19 -5.43
C PRO A 250 8.80 -8.27 -5.91
N GLU A 251 8.34 -8.14 -7.15
CA GLU A 251 7.37 -9.09 -7.73
C GLU A 251 7.94 -10.51 -7.82
N ASP A 252 9.19 -10.65 -8.25
CA ASP A 252 9.86 -11.95 -8.39
C ASP A 252 9.94 -12.73 -7.07
N SER A 253 10.02 -12.04 -5.92
CA SER A 253 10.08 -12.69 -4.60
C SER A 253 8.72 -12.87 -3.94
N PHE A 254 7.70 -12.11 -4.38
CA PHE A 254 6.37 -12.17 -3.82
C PHE A 254 5.31 -11.88 -4.91
N PRO A 255 4.97 -12.86 -5.75
CA PRO A 255 4.22 -12.62 -6.99
C PRO A 255 2.71 -12.53 -6.77
N TYR A 256 2.31 -11.66 -5.86
CA TYR A 256 0.92 -11.42 -5.50
C TYR A 256 0.53 -9.99 -5.85
N THR A 257 -0.66 -9.85 -6.40
CA THR A 257 -1.38 -8.59 -6.37
C THR A 257 -1.88 -8.37 -4.96
N ILE A 258 -1.66 -7.17 -4.40
CA ILE A 258 -1.99 -6.83 -3.02
C ILE A 258 -3.02 -5.71 -3.04
N ARG A 259 -4.21 -5.99 -2.51
CA ARG A 259 -5.25 -4.99 -2.27
C ARG A 259 -5.40 -4.77 -0.76
N LEU A 260 -5.17 -3.55 -0.32
CA LEU A 260 -5.53 -3.08 1.01
C LEU A 260 -6.82 -2.26 0.93
N VAL A 261 -7.75 -2.53 1.85
CA VAL A 261 -8.90 -1.67 2.11
C VAL A 261 -8.76 -1.15 3.53
N SER A 262 -8.76 0.16 3.70
CA SER A 262 -8.71 0.84 4.98
C SER A 262 -10.04 1.53 5.26
N ASP A 263 -10.81 0.97 6.19
CA ASP A 263 -12.08 1.51 6.64
C ASP A 263 -11.87 2.31 7.93
N ILE A 264 -12.18 3.61 7.88
CA ILE A 264 -12.09 4.47 9.05
C ILE A 264 -13.33 4.30 9.92
N LEU A 265 -13.14 3.79 11.13
CA LEU A 265 -14.24 3.51 12.07
C LEU A 265 -14.48 4.68 13.03
N GLU A 266 -13.42 5.44 13.33
CA GLU A 266 -13.47 6.68 14.11
C GLU A 266 -12.46 7.68 13.55
N SER A 267 -12.76 8.98 13.58
CA SER A 267 -11.82 10.01 13.15
C SER A 267 -11.86 11.26 14.01
N ASN A 268 -10.73 11.56 14.66
CA ASN A 268 -10.49 12.82 15.36
C ASN A 268 -9.04 13.30 15.13
N GLY A 269 -8.42 12.93 14.01
CA GLY A 269 -7.10 13.42 13.60
C GLY A 269 -6.34 12.41 12.74
N SER A 270 -5.85 12.87 11.59
CA SER A 270 -4.97 12.17 10.64
C SER A 270 -5.29 10.67 10.46
N SER A 271 -6.50 10.38 9.99
CA SER A 271 -6.94 9.01 9.66
C SER A 271 -6.16 8.40 8.50
N SER A 272 -5.58 9.21 7.61
CA SER A 272 -4.64 8.73 6.58
C SER A 272 -3.39 8.11 7.19
N MET A 273 -2.79 8.73 8.22
CA MET A 273 -1.66 8.15 8.94
C MET A 273 -2.03 6.91 9.75
N ALA A 274 -3.25 6.88 10.32
CA ALA A 274 -3.77 5.65 10.93
C ALA A 274 -3.91 4.51 9.90
N SER A 275 -4.24 4.84 8.64
CA SER A 275 -4.35 3.88 7.55
C SER A 275 -2.99 3.29 7.15
N VAL A 276 -1.93 4.10 7.19
CA VAL A 276 -0.55 3.60 7.00
C VAL A 276 -0.20 2.59 8.09
N CYS A 277 -0.43 2.94 9.36
CA CYS A 277 -0.14 2.05 10.48
C CYS A 277 -0.96 0.76 10.42
N ALA A 278 -2.27 0.86 10.19
CA ALA A 278 -3.15 -0.29 10.03
C ALA A 278 -2.73 -1.15 8.82
N GLY A 279 -2.40 -0.53 7.70
CA GLY A 279 -1.92 -1.20 6.50
C GLY A 279 -0.62 -1.96 6.74
N SER A 280 0.35 -1.36 7.44
CA SER A 280 1.59 -2.06 7.82
C SER A 280 1.32 -3.28 8.70
N LEU A 281 0.48 -3.15 9.74
CA LEU A 281 0.08 -4.28 10.59
C LEU A 281 -0.61 -5.38 9.77
N CYS A 282 -1.50 -4.96 8.88
CA CYS A 282 -2.30 -5.85 8.04
C CYS A 282 -1.46 -6.62 7.01
N LEU A 283 -0.44 -5.99 6.41
CA LEU A 283 0.50 -6.64 5.51
C LEU A 283 1.32 -7.71 6.25
N MET A 284 1.80 -7.39 7.45
CA MET A 284 2.54 -8.34 8.30
C MET A 284 1.66 -9.51 8.72
N ASP A 285 0.40 -9.25 9.11
CA ASP A 285 -0.57 -10.28 9.46
C ASP A 285 -0.93 -11.17 8.27
N ALA A 286 -0.95 -10.62 7.05
CA ALA A 286 -1.15 -11.37 5.82
C ALA A 286 0.05 -12.24 5.40
N GLY A 287 1.19 -12.11 6.09
CA GLY A 287 2.43 -12.80 5.73
C GLY A 287 3.15 -12.17 4.53
N VAL A 288 2.83 -10.92 4.18
CA VAL A 288 3.58 -10.18 3.15
C VAL A 288 4.97 -9.86 3.71
N PRO A 289 6.07 -10.28 3.06
CA PRO A 289 7.43 -10.07 3.55
C PRO A 289 7.89 -8.63 3.29
N ILE A 290 7.24 -7.66 3.95
CA ILE A 290 7.67 -6.26 3.91
C ILE A 290 9.06 -6.12 4.55
N SER A 291 9.90 -5.24 4.02
CA SER A 291 11.26 -5.10 4.51
C SER A 291 11.30 -4.61 5.96
N GLU A 292 10.41 -3.67 6.31
CA GLU A 292 10.33 -2.99 7.60
C GLU A 292 8.90 -2.47 7.83
N PRO A 293 8.40 -2.39 9.08
CA PRO A 293 7.12 -1.77 9.39
C PRO A 293 7.15 -0.24 9.13
N VAL A 294 6.01 0.30 8.72
CA VAL A 294 5.83 1.73 8.42
C VAL A 294 4.80 2.33 9.37
N ALA A 295 5.11 3.50 9.92
CA ALA A 295 4.17 4.29 10.71
C ALA A 295 4.04 5.71 10.17
N GLY A 296 2.89 6.34 10.46
CA GLY A 296 2.61 7.72 10.10
C GLY A 296 2.25 8.59 11.31
N VAL A 297 2.70 9.85 11.29
CA VAL A 297 2.35 10.86 12.30
C VAL A 297 1.93 12.16 11.64
N GLY A 298 0.97 12.85 12.26
CA GLY A 298 0.57 14.21 11.87
C GLY A 298 1.20 15.21 12.83
N ILE A 299 1.95 16.15 12.29
CA ILE A 299 2.55 17.28 12.98
C ILE A 299 1.75 18.53 12.61
N GLY A 300 1.46 19.38 13.59
CA GLY A 300 0.87 20.67 13.31
C GLY A 300 1.66 21.80 13.93
N LEU A 301 1.23 23.01 13.63
CA LEU A 301 1.90 24.21 14.10
C LEU A 301 0.89 25.28 14.47
N VAL A 302 1.20 26.01 15.53
CA VAL A 302 0.51 27.25 15.91
C VAL A 302 1.54 28.35 16.06
N LYS A 303 1.34 29.48 15.38
CA LYS A 303 2.19 30.68 15.43
C LYS A 303 1.46 31.83 16.14
N GLU A 304 2.02 32.31 17.25
CA GLU A 304 1.48 33.44 18.01
C GLU A 304 2.54 34.55 18.10
N GLY A 305 2.38 35.58 17.28
CA GLY A 305 3.42 36.59 17.04
C GLY A 305 4.66 35.95 16.44
N ASP A 306 5.81 36.13 17.10
CA ASP A 306 7.09 35.55 16.68
C ASP A 306 7.32 34.13 17.25
N ARG A 307 6.46 33.66 18.16
CA ARG A 307 6.60 32.34 18.79
C ARG A 307 5.88 31.28 17.99
N THR A 308 6.54 30.12 17.84
CA THR A 308 6.02 28.96 17.12
C THR A 308 5.93 27.77 18.05
N PHE A 309 4.82 27.03 17.96
CA PHE A 309 4.54 25.84 18.77
C PHE A 309 4.25 24.66 17.86
N ILE A 310 5.13 23.67 17.86
CA ILE A 310 4.99 22.45 17.06
C ILE A 310 4.23 21.40 17.89
N LEU A 311 3.22 20.79 17.29
CA LEU A 311 2.32 19.84 17.92
C LEU A 311 2.51 18.45 17.30
N THR A 312 2.74 17.43 18.10
CA THR A 312 2.83 16.03 17.65
C THR A 312 1.48 15.34 17.79
N ASP A 313 1.09 14.55 16.80
CA ASP A 313 -0.17 13.81 16.75
C ASP A 313 -1.40 14.71 16.93
N ILE A 314 -1.61 15.59 15.94
CA ILE A 314 -2.68 16.59 15.97
C ILE A 314 -4.09 15.99 15.89
N GLN A 315 -5.02 16.68 16.54
CA GLN A 315 -6.45 16.43 16.46
C GLN A 315 -7.09 17.23 15.31
N GLY A 316 -8.30 16.85 14.90
CA GLY A 316 -9.04 17.58 13.86
C GLY A 316 -9.27 19.06 14.20
N LEU A 317 -9.41 19.39 15.49
CA LEU A 317 -9.52 20.79 15.94
C LEU A 317 -8.21 21.57 15.72
N GLU A 318 -7.08 20.94 15.98
CA GLU A 318 -5.74 21.54 15.89
C GLU A 318 -5.29 21.67 14.44
N ASP A 319 -5.71 20.77 13.55
CA ASP A 319 -5.61 20.98 12.10
C ASP A 319 -6.45 22.21 11.70
N ARG A 320 -7.75 22.23 12.01
CA ARG A 320 -8.67 23.32 11.62
C ARG A 320 -8.19 24.70 12.06
N PHE A 321 -7.64 24.82 13.27
CA PHE A 321 -7.23 26.09 13.88
C PHE A 321 -5.73 26.34 13.91
N GLY A 322 -4.94 25.37 13.48
CA GLY A 322 -3.50 25.48 13.30
C GLY A 322 -3.14 26.16 11.99
N ASP A 323 -1.85 26.43 11.85
CA ASP A 323 -1.26 27.15 10.73
C ASP A 323 -0.50 26.21 9.77
N MET A 324 -0.33 24.94 10.15
CA MET A 324 0.30 23.89 9.35
C MET A 324 -0.29 22.52 9.71
N ASP A 325 -0.49 21.67 8.72
CA ASP A 325 -0.70 20.23 8.84
C ASP A 325 0.38 19.51 8.03
N PHE A 326 1.24 18.77 8.72
CA PHE A 326 2.37 18.06 8.13
C PHE A 326 2.30 16.58 8.48
N LYS A 327 1.99 15.75 7.49
CA LYS A 327 1.93 14.30 7.61
C LYS A 327 3.25 13.71 7.15
N VAL A 328 3.84 12.87 7.97
CA VAL A 328 5.10 12.18 7.66
C VAL A 328 4.93 10.70 7.96
N ALA A 329 5.23 9.87 6.97
CA ALA A 329 5.22 8.42 7.08
C ALA A 329 6.60 7.85 6.76
N GLY A 330 6.95 6.72 7.36
CA GLY A 330 8.25 6.10 7.18
C GLY A 330 8.52 4.93 8.09
N THR A 331 9.72 4.39 7.93
CA THR A 331 10.30 3.33 8.75
C THR A 331 11.25 3.94 9.80
N ARG A 332 11.94 3.09 10.56
CA ARG A 332 13.08 3.54 11.39
C ARG A 332 14.24 4.04 10.53
N SER A 333 14.39 3.50 9.33
CA SER A 333 15.47 3.79 8.40
C SER A 333 15.28 5.08 7.60
N GLY A 334 14.05 5.60 7.49
CA GLY A 334 13.79 6.86 6.79
C GLY A 334 12.33 7.09 6.41
N ILE A 335 12.08 8.23 5.77
CA ILE A 335 10.77 8.67 5.27
C ILE A 335 10.39 7.89 4.02
N THR A 336 9.13 7.48 3.94
CA THR A 336 8.53 6.84 2.77
C THR A 336 7.49 7.70 2.06
N ALA A 337 6.82 8.59 2.79
CA ALA A 337 5.93 9.59 2.20
C ALA A 337 5.80 10.82 3.09
N LEU A 338 5.51 11.96 2.47
CA LEU A 338 5.27 13.21 3.17
C LEU A 338 4.19 14.04 2.46
N GLN A 339 3.38 14.73 3.26
CA GLN A 339 2.38 15.68 2.78
C GLN A 339 2.32 16.87 3.73
N LEU A 340 2.54 18.08 3.21
CA LEU A 340 2.53 19.33 3.95
C LEU A 340 1.48 20.27 3.38
N ASP A 341 0.67 20.86 4.24
CA ASP A 341 -0.23 21.96 3.93
C ASP A 341 0.00 23.11 4.92
N VAL A 342 0.44 24.27 4.43
CA VAL A 342 0.67 25.49 5.22
C VAL A 342 -0.44 26.50 4.96
N LYS A 343 -1.04 27.03 6.03
CA LYS A 343 -2.18 27.98 5.98
C LYS A 343 -1.76 29.45 6.15
N ILE A 344 -0.49 29.69 6.45
CA ILE A 344 0.10 31.03 6.62
C ILE A 344 1.30 31.18 5.69
N SER A 345 1.67 32.41 5.37
CA SER A 345 2.91 32.68 4.63
C SER A 345 4.12 32.75 5.58
N GLY A 346 5.31 32.52 5.02
CA GLY A 346 6.58 32.78 5.72
C GLY A 346 6.95 31.75 6.80
N LEU A 347 6.64 30.46 6.60
CA LEU A 347 7.23 29.41 7.41
C LEU A 347 8.69 29.18 7.00
N SER A 348 9.63 29.32 7.93
CA SER A 348 11.06 29.13 7.63
C SER A 348 11.42 27.66 7.47
N LEU A 349 12.46 27.38 6.67
CA LEU A 349 13.00 26.03 6.51
C LEU A 349 13.49 25.43 7.85
N GLU A 350 13.96 26.27 8.78
CA GLU A 350 14.36 25.81 10.12
C GLU A 350 13.18 25.24 10.91
N ILE A 351 12.00 25.84 10.80
CA ILE A 351 10.80 25.32 11.47
C ILE A 351 10.37 23.99 10.84
N LEU A 352 10.45 23.87 9.51
CA LEU A 352 10.16 22.61 8.82
C LEU A 352 11.14 21.50 9.22
N LYS A 353 12.42 21.83 9.41
CA LYS A 353 13.43 20.91 9.92
C LYS A 353 13.11 20.45 11.34
N GLU A 354 12.74 21.36 12.24
CA GLU A 354 12.31 20.99 13.60
C GLU A 354 11.06 20.11 13.57
N ALA A 355 10.10 20.42 12.69
CA ALA A 355 8.89 19.62 12.51
C ALA A 355 9.18 18.20 12.01
N LEU A 356 10.16 18.03 11.11
CA LEU A 356 10.62 16.71 10.66
C LEU A 356 11.26 15.90 11.78
N GLU A 357 12.07 16.53 12.64
CA GLU A 357 12.67 15.83 13.78
C GLU A 357 11.61 15.38 14.79
N ARG A 358 10.65 16.25 15.10
CA ARG A 358 9.47 15.88 15.92
C ARG A 358 8.66 14.75 15.28
N ALA A 359 8.52 14.76 13.96
CA ALA A 359 7.87 13.69 13.23
C ALA A 359 8.63 12.37 13.35
N LYS A 360 9.96 12.39 13.28
CA LYS A 360 10.82 11.21 13.44
C LYS A 360 10.67 10.59 14.83
N GLU A 361 10.74 11.40 15.88
CA GLU A 361 10.50 10.96 17.26
C GLU A 361 9.13 10.31 17.40
N GLY A 362 8.07 10.98 16.90
CA GLY A 362 6.72 10.47 17.01
C GLY A 362 6.46 9.22 16.20
N ARG A 363 7.01 9.13 14.99
CA ARG A 363 6.97 7.94 14.12
C ARG A 363 7.63 6.74 14.82
N ASN A 364 8.80 6.94 15.41
CA ASN A 364 9.54 5.89 16.12
C ASN A 364 8.79 5.40 17.37
N PHE A 365 8.11 6.31 18.08
CA PHE A 365 7.23 5.94 19.19
C PHE A 365 6.06 5.05 18.71
N ILE A 366 5.37 5.45 17.64
CA ILE A 366 4.25 4.69 17.08
C ILE A 366 4.71 3.31 16.59
N LEU A 367 5.85 3.22 15.92
CA LEU A 367 6.45 1.93 15.53
C LEU A 367 6.69 1.03 16.75
N GLY A 368 7.21 1.59 17.85
CA GLY A 368 7.39 0.85 19.09
C GLY A 368 6.08 0.31 19.68
N GLU A 369 4.98 1.04 19.58
CA GLU A 369 3.65 0.54 20.00
C GLU A 369 3.11 -0.55 19.07
N MET A 370 3.33 -0.43 17.75
CA MET A 370 2.95 -1.44 16.77
C MET A 370 3.71 -2.76 16.97
N GLU A 371 5.02 -2.68 17.22
CA GLU A 371 5.92 -3.83 17.44
C GLU A 371 5.50 -4.68 18.66
N LYS A 372 4.76 -4.12 19.63
CA LYS A 372 4.20 -4.89 20.76
C LYS A 372 3.14 -5.90 20.31
N THR A 373 2.50 -5.67 19.17
CA THR A 373 1.42 -6.51 18.64
C THR A 373 1.96 -7.54 17.65
N ILE A 374 2.77 -7.10 16.69
CA ILE A 374 3.39 -7.97 15.69
C ILE A 374 4.79 -7.44 15.36
N LYS A 375 5.83 -8.25 15.57
CA LYS A 375 7.24 -7.84 15.42
C LYS A 375 7.77 -8.01 14.00
N SER A 376 7.29 -9.03 13.31
CA SER A 376 7.69 -9.40 11.96
C SER A 376 6.48 -9.95 11.20
N PRO A 377 6.49 -9.93 9.85
CA PRO A 377 5.49 -10.65 9.06
C PRO A 377 5.33 -12.10 9.53
N ARG A 378 4.11 -12.64 9.40
CA ARG A 378 3.88 -14.08 9.64
C ARG A 378 4.69 -14.91 8.66
N ASP A 379 5.23 -16.04 9.12
CA ASP A 379 6.04 -16.95 8.29
C ASP A 379 5.23 -17.66 7.18
N GLN A 380 3.91 -17.73 7.35
CA GLN A 380 3.01 -18.39 6.43
C GLN A 380 1.90 -17.44 6.01
N LEU A 381 1.53 -17.51 4.73
CA LEU A 381 0.36 -16.84 4.19
C LEU A 381 -0.92 -17.44 4.77
N SER A 382 -2.01 -16.68 4.73
CA SER A 382 -3.32 -17.20 5.07
C SER A 382 -3.67 -18.41 4.22
N ARG A 383 -4.26 -19.45 4.84
CA ARG A 383 -4.78 -20.64 4.13
C ARG A 383 -5.85 -20.33 3.07
N TYR A 384 -6.42 -19.13 3.11
CA TYR A 384 -7.42 -18.68 2.14
C TYR A 384 -6.80 -17.89 0.99
N ALA A 385 -5.52 -17.49 1.11
CA ALA A 385 -4.80 -16.85 0.03
C ALA A 385 -4.48 -17.86 -1.09
N PRO A 386 -4.47 -17.43 -2.36
CA PRO A 386 -4.03 -18.29 -3.44
C PRO A 386 -2.57 -18.71 -3.21
N HIS A 387 -2.22 -19.94 -3.62
CA HIS A 387 -0.85 -20.43 -3.61
C HIS A 387 -0.27 -20.23 -5.00
N ILE A 388 0.68 -19.30 -5.12
CA ILE A 388 1.33 -18.95 -6.38
C ILE A 388 2.74 -19.53 -6.43
N ALA A 389 3.09 -20.15 -7.57
CA ALA A 389 4.42 -20.63 -7.88
C ALA A 389 4.88 -20.06 -9.23
N ILE A 390 6.07 -19.49 -9.27
CA ILE A 390 6.74 -19.05 -10.50
C ILE A 390 7.77 -20.08 -10.93
N LEU A 391 7.81 -20.34 -12.24
CA LEU A 391 8.78 -21.20 -12.90
C LEU A 391 9.39 -20.45 -14.08
N ASP A 392 10.72 -20.46 -14.17
CA ASP A 392 11.41 -20.03 -15.38
C ASP A 392 11.27 -21.09 -16.47
N LEU A 393 10.83 -20.67 -17.65
CA LEU A 393 10.75 -21.46 -18.87
C LEU A 393 11.85 -21.03 -19.85
N PRO A 394 12.67 -21.97 -20.33
CA PRO A 394 13.49 -21.75 -21.51
C PRO A 394 12.61 -21.35 -22.71
N GLN A 395 13.00 -20.31 -23.46
CA GLN A 395 12.21 -19.80 -24.59
C GLN A 395 11.88 -20.87 -25.65
N ASP A 396 12.75 -21.85 -25.84
CA ASP A 396 12.56 -22.97 -26.77
C ASP A 396 11.49 -23.97 -26.30
N LYS A 397 11.14 -23.98 -25.01
CA LYS A 397 10.17 -24.92 -24.39
C LYS A 397 8.79 -24.32 -24.17
N ILE A 398 8.61 -23.01 -24.34
CA ILE A 398 7.32 -22.33 -24.16
C ILE A 398 6.24 -22.96 -25.08
N GLY A 399 6.61 -23.23 -26.34
CA GLY A 399 5.73 -23.86 -27.32
C GLY A 399 5.25 -25.26 -26.90
N ASP A 400 6.09 -26.02 -26.20
CA ASP A 400 5.75 -27.38 -25.72
C ASP A 400 4.74 -27.34 -24.57
N VAL A 401 4.87 -26.35 -23.66
CA VAL A 401 3.96 -26.16 -22.52
C VAL A 401 2.60 -25.65 -22.96
N ILE A 402 2.55 -24.70 -23.91
CA ILE A 402 1.29 -24.21 -24.50
C ILE A 402 0.65 -25.33 -25.34
N GLY A 403 1.45 -25.95 -26.20
CA GLY A 403 1.04 -26.94 -27.18
C GLY A 403 0.15 -26.38 -28.30
N PRO A 404 -0.14 -27.16 -29.37
CA PRO A 404 -0.91 -26.68 -30.52
C PRO A 404 -2.32 -26.19 -30.12
N GLY A 405 -2.57 -24.88 -30.33
CA GLY A 405 -3.84 -24.22 -29.97
C GLY A 405 -4.10 -24.10 -28.46
N GLY A 406 -3.05 -24.18 -27.63
CA GLY A 406 -3.16 -24.13 -26.17
C GLY A 406 -3.69 -25.43 -25.56
N ARG A 407 -3.62 -26.56 -26.28
CA ARG A 407 -4.23 -27.82 -25.83
C ARG A 407 -3.57 -28.39 -24.57
N VAL A 408 -2.25 -28.28 -24.46
CA VAL A 408 -1.48 -28.86 -23.35
C VAL A 408 -1.77 -28.07 -22.08
N ILE A 409 -1.60 -26.74 -22.12
CA ILE A 409 -1.91 -25.86 -20.99
C ILE A 409 -3.38 -25.96 -20.54
N LYS A 410 -4.35 -26.01 -21.47
CA LYS A 410 -5.77 -26.23 -21.12
C LYS A 410 -6.00 -27.60 -20.49
N GLY A 411 -5.21 -28.61 -20.86
CA GLY A 411 -5.24 -29.94 -20.25
C GLY A 411 -4.77 -29.90 -18.80
N ILE A 412 -3.64 -29.22 -18.54
CA ILE A 412 -3.09 -29.01 -17.19
C ILE A 412 -4.12 -28.28 -16.32
N ILE A 413 -4.63 -27.13 -16.78
CA ILE A 413 -5.65 -26.33 -16.08
C ILE A 413 -6.89 -27.19 -15.75
N LYS A 414 -7.36 -28.00 -16.70
CA LYS A 414 -8.54 -28.85 -16.49
C LYS A 414 -8.28 -29.99 -15.48
N GLU A 415 -7.09 -30.56 -15.46
CA GLU A 415 -6.76 -31.70 -14.61
C GLU A 415 -6.39 -31.28 -13.17
N THR A 416 -5.77 -30.10 -13.02
CA THR A 416 -5.35 -29.59 -11.71
C THR A 416 -6.34 -28.61 -11.12
N GLY A 417 -7.17 -27.94 -11.94
CA GLY A 417 -8.00 -26.83 -11.49
C GLY A 417 -7.21 -25.55 -11.18
N ALA A 418 -5.89 -25.54 -11.41
CA ALA A 418 -5.03 -24.37 -11.24
C ALA A 418 -5.13 -23.44 -12.44
N GLU A 419 -4.96 -22.14 -12.20
CA GLU A 419 -4.74 -21.15 -13.25
C GLU A 419 -3.26 -21.12 -13.62
N VAL A 420 -2.97 -21.07 -14.92
CA VAL A 420 -1.61 -21.03 -15.46
C VAL A 420 -1.53 -19.86 -16.42
N ASP A 421 -0.64 -18.91 -16.11
CA ASP A 421 -0.35 -17.73 -16.91
C ASP A 421 1.09 -17.81 -17.42
N ILE A 422 1.30 -17.52 -18.71
CA ILE A 422 2.60 -17.64 -19.37
C ILE A 422 2.97 -16.26 -19.93
N ASP A 423 4.10 -15.72 -19.45
CA ASP A 423 4.74 -14.57 -20.06
C ASP A 423 5.76 -15.06 -21.09
N ASP A 424 5.36 -15.00 -22.36
CA ASP A 424 6.19 -15.42 -23.50
C ASP A 424 7.43 -14.52 -23.71
N MET A 425 7.38 -13.26 -23.24
CA MET A 425 8.47 -12.30 -23.40
C MET A 425 9.57 -12.52 -22.36
N GLU A 426 9.17 -12.71 -21.10
CA GLU A 426 10.10 -12.98 -20.00
C GLU A 426 10.48 -14.46 -19.88
N GLY A 427 9.69 -15.37 -20.46
CA GLY A 427 9.87 -16.80 -20.30
C GLY A 427 9.53 -17.26 -18.88
N LYS A 428 8.47 -16.73 -18.28
CA LYS A 428 8.02 -17.12 -16.93
C LYS A 428 6.64 -17.75 -16.98
N VAL A 429 6.40 -18.72 -16.10
CA VAL A 429 5.07 -19.30 -15.88
C VAL A 429 4.66 -19.15 -14.44
N THR A 430 3.50 -18.55 -14.26
CA THR A 430 2.85 -18.36 -12.97
C THR A 430 1.72 -19.38 -12.85
N VAL A 431 1.83 -20.26 -11.86
CA VAL A 431 0.79 -21.24 -11.52
C VAL A 431 0.14 -20.80 -10.22
N SER A 432 -1.19 -20.71 -10.20
CA SER A 432 -1.93 -20.32 -9.00
C SER A 432 -3.17 -21.18 -8.76
N SER A 433 -3.47 -21.47 -7.50
CA SER A 433 -4.71 -22.14 -7.11
C SER A 433 -5.06 -21.88 -5.65
N ALA A 434 -6.27 -22.23 -5.23
CA ALA A 434 -6.71 -22.07 -3.84
C ALA A 434 -6.04 -23.08 -2.88
N ASP A 435 -5.52 -24.19 -3.41
CA ASP A 435 -4.95 -25.29 -2.63
C ASP A 435 -3.52 -25.64 -3.08
N ASP A 436 -2.62 -25.80 -2.10
CA ASP A 436 -1.21 -26.07 -2.36
C ASP A 436 -0.97 -27.36 -3.17
N GLU A 437 -1.84 -28.37 -3.02
CA GLU A 437 -1.73 -29.62 -3.78
C GLU A 437 -1.93 -29.41 -5.29
N SER A 438 -2.95 -28.64 -5.69
CA SER A 438 -3.22 -28.35 -7.11
C SER A 438 -2.11 -27.51 -7.73
N THR A 439 -1.58 -26.52 -7.02
CA THR A 439 -0.40 -25.74 -7.47
C THR A 439 0.81 -26.67 -7.66
N LYS A 440 1.13 -27.51 -6.68
CA LYS A 440 2.25 -28.47 -6.79
C LYS A 440 2.07 -29.48 -7.92
N LYS A 441 0.84 -29.96 -8.13
CA LYS A 441 0.53 -30.89 -9.22
C LYS A 441 0.74 -30.25 -10.59
N ALA A 442 0.26 -29.02 -10.79
CA ALA A 442 0.44 -28.27 -12.03
C ALA A 442 1.92 -27.93 -12.29
N VAL A 443 2.64 -27.47 -11.26
CA VAL A 443 4.09 -27.26 -11.32
C VAL A 443 4.82 -28.55 -11.71
N GLY A 444 4.43 -29.69 -11.14
CA GLY A 444 4.99 -31.00 -11.47
C GLY A 444 4.78 -31.40 -12.93
N MET A 445 3.58 -31.16 -13.48
CA MET A 445 3.28 -31.41 -14.90
C MET A 445 4.13 -30.53 -15.82
N ILE A 446 4.22 -29.23 -15.53
CA ILE A 446 5.02 -28.28 -16.31
C ILE A 446 6.50 -28.67 -16.24
N LYS A 447 7.01 -28.99 -15.04
CA LYS A 447 8.38 -29.48 -14.85
C LYS A 447 8.66 -30.76 -15.65
N GLY A 448 7.70 -31.68 -15.73
CA GLY A 448 7.81 -32.89 -16.53
C GLY A 448 7.94 -32.62 -18.03
N ILE A 449 7.26 -31.58 -18.55
CA ILE A 449 7.33 -31.20 -19.97
C ILE A 449 8.69 -30.58 -20.30
N ILE A 450 9.17 -29.68 -19.44
CA ILE A 450 10.46 -28.99 -19.64
C ILE A 450 11.67 -29.88 -19.39
N GLU A 451 11.55 -30.94 -18.58
CA GLU A 451 12.69 -31.80 -18.27
C GLU A 451 13.19 -32.49 -19.54
N ASP A 452 14.46 -32.27 -19.88
CA ASP A 452 15.10 -33.01 -20.97
C ASP A 452 15.59 -34.38 -20.50
N PRO A 453 15.39 -35.44 -21.31
CA PRO A 453 15.88 -36.76 -20.99
C PRO A 453 17.40 -36.75 -20.85
N LYS A 454 17.92 -37.14 -19.68
CA LYS A 454 19.36 -37.23 -19.44
C LYS A 454 19.86 -38.63 -19.81
N VAL A 455 20.87 -38.69 -20.68
CA VAL A 455 21.58 -39.93 -21.01
C VAL A 455 22.11 -40.57 -19.71
N GLY A 456 21.81 -41.84 -19.51
CA GLY A 456 22.21 -42.61 -18.33
C GLY A 456 21.24 -42.57 -17.15
N LYS A 457 20.21 -41.71 -17.14
CA LYS A 457 19.17 -41.70 -16.09
C LYS A 457 18.13 -42.82 -16.39
N VAL A 458 17.63 -43.45 -15.33
CA VAL A 458 16.54 -44.43 -15.39
C VAL A 458 15.22 -43.71 -15.17
N TYR A 459 14.25 -43.97 -16.03
CA TYR A 459 12.90 -43.42 -15.98
C TYR A 459 11.88 -44.55 -15.92
N LEU A 460 10.78 -44.35 -15.19
CA LEU A 460 9.61 -45.22 -15.26
C LEU A 460 8.74 -44.72 -16.40
N GLY A 461 8.63 -45.49 -17.49
CA GLY A 461 7.94 -45.08 -18.70
C GLY A 461 6.80 -46.00 -19.08
N LYS A 462 5.79 -45.45 -19.77
CA LYS A 462 4.60 -46.19 -20.19
C LYS A 462 4.67 -46.57 -21.67
N VAL A 463 4.40 -47.84 -21.98
CA VAL A 463 4.44 -48.34 -23.36
C VAL A 463 3.24 -47.78 -24.14
N LYS A 464 3.51 -46.95 -25.15
CA LYS A 464 2.48 -46.37 -26.04
C LYS A 464 2.17 -47.26 -27.22
N ARG A 465 3.21 -47.85 -27.81
CA ARG A 465 3.11 -48.66 -29.03
C ARG A 465 4.15 -49.75 -29.01
N VAL A 466 3.77 -50.94 -29.43
CA VAL A 466 4.69 -52.06 -29.66
C VAL A 466 4.76 -52.33 -31.16
N THR A 467 5.97 -52.53 -31.68
CA THR A 467 6.24 -52.88 -33.08
C THR A 467 7.11 -54.15 -33.12
N ASP A 468 7.27 -54.74 -34.30
CA ASP A 468 8.02 -55.99 -34.45
C ASP A 468 9.50 -55.86 -34.03
N PHE A 469 10.06 -54.66 -34.13
CA PHE A 469 11.47 -54.36 -33.82
C PHE A 469 11.69 -53.71 -32.43
N GLY A 470 10.63 -53.44 -31.66
CA GLY A 470 10.79 -52.81 -30.34
C GLY A 470 9.49 -52.27 -29.74
N ALA A 471 9.64 -51.48 -28.68
CA ALA A 471 8.54 -50.81 -28.01
C ALA A 471 8.83 -49.31 -27.84
N PHE A 472 7.85 -48.47 -28.18
CA PHE A 472 7.89 -47.04 -27.91
C PHE A 472 7.35 -46.78 -26.51
N VAL A 473 8.21 -46.22 -25.68
CA VAL A 473 7.95 -45.94 -24.27
C VAL A 473 8.00 -44.44 -24.05
N GLU A 474 6.91 -43.88 -23.54
CA GLU A 474 6.87 -42.48 -23.10
C GLU A 474 7.54 -42.39 -21.74
N ILE A 475 8.68 -41.68 -21.66
CA ILE A 475 9.46 -41.51 -20.42
C ILE A 475 9.17 -40.17 -19.72
N LEU A 476 8.76 -39.17 -20.51
CA LEU A 476 8.34 -37.85 -20.07
C LEU A 476 7.18 -37.41 -20.99
N PRO A 477 6.27 -36.53 -20.54
CA PRO A 477 5.14 -36.08 -21.35
C PRO A 477 5.58 -35.61 -22.75
N GLY A 478 5.10 -36.29 -23.80
CA GLY A 478 5.43 -35.95 -25.19
C GLY A 478 6.81 -36.41 -25.68
N LYS A 479 7.63 -37.06 -24.84
CA LYS A 479 8.96 -37.60 -25.20
C LYS A 479 8.93 -39.13 -25.19
N GLU A 480 8.85 -39.69 -26.39
CA GLU A 480 8.88 -41.13 -26.63
C GLU A 480 10.30 -41.59 -27.00
N GLY A 481 10.72 -42.73 -26.44
CA GLY A 481 11.95 -43.41 -26.84
C GLY A 481 11.69 -44.84 -27.28
N LEU A 482 12.54 -45.34 -28.16
CA LEU A 482 12.48 -46.70 -28.66
C LEU A 482 13.33 -47.61 -27.77
N VAL A 483 12.70 -48.63 -27.18
CA VAL A 483 13.41 -49.80 -26.65
C VAL A 483 13.49 -50.82 -27.77
N HIS A 484 14.69 -51.03 -28.31
CA HIS A 484 14.91 -52.05 -29.33
C HIS A 484 14.69 -53.46 -28.75
N VAL A 485 14.26 -54.42 -29.57
CA VAL A 485 13.98 -55.81 -29.13
C VAL A 485 15.17 -56.47 -28.42
N SER A 486 16.39 -56.11 -28.77
CA SER A 486 17.62 -56.60 -28.11
C SER A 486 17.87 -56.03 -26.72
N GLU A 487 17.23 -54.90 -26.37
CA GLU A 487 17.41 -54.19 -25.10
C GLU A 487 16.19 -54.37 -24.16
N LEU A 488 15.20 -55.17 -24.58
CA LEU A 488 13.96 -55.46 -23.84
C LEU A 488 14.12 -56.55 -22.78
N SER A 489 15.04 -57.51 -22.96
CA SER A 489 15.26 -58.63 -22.04
C SER A 489 16.65 -59.22 -22.19
N ASP A 490 17.15 -59.92 -21.17
CA ASP A 490 18.39 -60.70 -21.22
C ASP A 490 18.28 -62.00 -22.04
N ARG A 491 17.05 -62.44 -22.33
CA ARG A 491 16.78 -63.66 -23.10
C ARG A 491 16.51 -63.32 -24.56
N PHE A 492 16.66 -64.29 -25.47
CA PHE A 492 16.29 -64.10 -26.87
C PHE A 492 14.78 -63.96 -27.00
N VAL A 493 14.33 -62.81 -27.52
CA VAL A 493 12.92 -62.46 -27.72
C VAL A 493 12.68 -62.31 -29.21
N LYS A 494 11.68 -63.03 -29.74
CA LYS A 494 11.37 -63.02 -31.18
C LYS A 494 10.47 -61.84 -31.55
N ASN A 495 9.50 -61.49 -30.71
CA ASN A 495 8.64 -60.32 -30.89
C ASN A 495 8.58 -59.48 -29.60
N ALA A 496 8.65 -58.15 -29.71
CA ALA A 496 8.57 -57.26 -28.55
C ALA A 496 7.24 -57.41 -27.77
N SER A 497 6.17 -57.80 -28.46
CA SER A 497 4.84 -58.10 -27.91
C SER A 497 4.79 -59.27 -26.94
N ASP A 498 5.82 -60.13 -26.92
CA ASP A 498 5.94 -61.25 -25.98
C ASP A 498 6.41 -60.79 -24.60
N VAL A 499 6.98 -59.58 -24.49
CA VAL A 499 7.65 -59.08 -23.27
C VAL A 499 6.94 -57.87 -22.66
N VAL A 500 6.34 -57.01 -23.49
CA VAL A 500 5.65 -55.81 -23.05
C VAL A 500 4.35 -55.61 -23.84
N LYS A 501 3.32 -55.15 -23.14
CA LYS A 501 2.02 -54.80 -23.72
C LYS A 501 1.85 -53.29 -23.76
N VAL A 502 1.01 -52.82 -24.69
CA VAL A 502 0.59 -51.42 -24.70
C VAL A 502 -0.10 -51.10 -23.38
N GLY A 503 0.37 -50.06 -22.71
CA GLY A 503 -0.10 -49.64 -21.39
C GLY A 503 0.76 -50.07 -20.21
N ASP A 504 1.73 -50.98 -20.39
CA ASP A 504 2.62 -51.41 -19.32
C ASP A 504 3.56 -50.29 -18.86
N GLU A 505 3.81 -50.20 -17.56
CA GLU A 505 4.84 -49.33 -16.97
C GLU A 505 6.14 -50.12 -16.77
N ILE A 506 7.22 -49.65 -17.40
CA ILE A 506 8.52 -50.33 -17.37
C ILE A 506 9.66 -49.33 -17.05
N SER A 507 10.60 -49.75 -16.21
CA SER A 507 11.83 -48.98 -15.95
C SER A 507 12.80 -49.09 -17.12
N VAL A 508 13.20 -47.96 -17.67
CA VAL A 508 14.05 -47.86 -18.86
C VAL A 508 15.15 -46.82 -18.69
N LYS A 509 16.37 -47.15 -19.12
CA LYS A 509 17.54 -46.27 -19.06
C LYS A 509 17.79 -45.63 -20.43
N VAL A 510 18.03 -44.32 -20.45
CA VAL A 510 18.40 -43.62 -21.68
C VAL A 510 19.83 -43.97 -22.07
N LEU A 511 20.03 -44.59 -23.23
CA LEU A 511 21.36 -45.01 -23.72
C LEU A 511 22.08 -43.88 -24.45
N ASN A 512 21.40 -43.26 -25.41
CA ASN A 512 21.88 -42.12 -26.17
C ASN A 512 20.68 -41.40 -26.83
N ILE A 513 20.98 -40.21 -27.33
CA ILE A 513 20.09 -39.41 -28.18
C ILE A 513 20.77 -39.38 -29.54
N ASP A 514 20.07 -39.79 -30.61
CA ASP A 514 20.64 -39.79 -31.96
C ASP A 514 20.71 -38.37 -32.56
N GLU A 515 21.36 -38.22 -33.72
CA GLU A 515 21.49 -36.93 -34.43
C GLU A 515 20.15 -36.33 -34.89
N LEU A 516 19.08 -37.14 -34.90
CA LEU A 516 17.71 -36.73 -35.24
C LEU A 516 16.86 -36.48 -33.97
N GLY A 517 17.46 -36.49 -32.78
CA GLY A 517 16.79 -36.23 -31.50
C GLY A 517 15.99 -37.41 -30.94
N ARG A 518 16.12 -38.62 -31.50
CA ARG A 518 15.39 -39.81 -31.04
C ARG A 518 16.09 -40.47 -29.87
N LEU A 519 15.30 -40.88 -28.90
CA LEU A 519 15.76 -41.50 -27.64
C LEU A 519 15.88 -43.01 -27.80
N ASN A 520 17.07 -43.57 -27.61
CA ASN A 520 17.23 -45.02 -27.50
C ASN A 520 17.24 -45.42 -26.02
N LEU A 521 16.37 -46.36 -25.69
CA LEU A 521 16.10 -46.78 -24.31
C LEU A 521 16.47 -48.26 -24.13
N SER A 522 16.82 -48.63 -22.89
CA SER A 522 17.10 -50.03 -22.53
C SER A 522 16.46 -50.42 -21.20
N LYS A 523 15.68 -51.51 -21.22
CA LYS A 523 15.13 -52.14 -20.01
C LYS A 523 16.19 -52.99 -19.32
N LYS A 524 17.01 -53.70 -20.10
CA LYS A 524 18.12 -54.54 -19.59
C LYS A 524 19.12 -53.74 -18.75
N LYS A 525 19.56 -52.57 -19.24
CA LYS A 525 20.52 -51.73 -18.50
C LYS A 525 19.90 -50.93 -17.37
N ALA A 526 18.58 -50.81 -17.30
CA ALA A 526 17.89 -50.28 -16.13
C ALA A 526 17.94 -51.31 -14.98
N GLN A 527 17.62 -52.58 -15.27
CA GLN A 527 17.62 -53.67 -14.30
C GLN A 527 19.02 -53.98 -13.73
N SER A 528 20.07 -53.88 -14.55
CA SER A 528 21.46 -54.07 -14.08
C SER A 528 21.97 -52.97 -13.13
N THR A 529 21.23 -51.87 -12.96
CA THR A 529 21.60 -50.75 -12.08
C THR A 529 20.94 -50.84 -10.70
N GLU A 530 19.88 -51.65 -10.54
CA GLU A 530 19.20 -51.89 -9.23
C GLU A 530 19.86 -53.02 -8.41
N GLU A 531 20.70 -53.86 -9.03
CA GLU A 531 21.40 -54.99 -8.37
C GLU A 531 22.81 -54.63 -7.86
N ARG A 532 23.17 -53.34 -7.82
CA ARG A 532 24.38 -52.80 -7.21
C ARG A 532 24.02 -51.69 -6.23
#